data_AF-A0A2V1CYH4-F1
#
_entry.id   AF-A0A2V1CYH4-F1
#
_cell.length_a   1.000
_cell.length_b   1.000
_cell.length_c   1.000
_cell.angle_alpha   90.00
_cell.angle_beta   90.00
_cell.angle_gamma   90.00
#
_symmetry.space_group_name_H-M   'P 1'
#
loop_
_entity.id
_entity.type
_entity.pdbx_description
1 polymer ?
#
loop_
_entity_poly.entity_id
_entity_poly.type
_entity_poly.pdbx_seq_one_letter_code
_entity_poly.pdbx_strand_id
1 'polypeptide(L)'
;SSPSSPSSSLHIHRLTHATHLTTPSHPLSSYAATTLSIPGYEVLDAKFADDTELLILLRPIPSHGNNSGKGVKGKEKEEAGASCLISLPYTSTSSSALSSSISTPPTTTSSIPFSPTTPLSLLPPSPPTTTSSPQHLQRTTIPLSPQTTLNRYIKHVFEPRFSPLKIVVNGRKGRRVVVVLAGDGRHYRVLDLDFKAGEGRGGGEGGEEEEGDEGNEGDVRMGGV
;
A
#
# COMPACT_ATOMS: atom_id res chain seq x y z
N SER A 1 8.28 6.71 23.29
CA SER A 1 7.24 7.25 22.38
C SER A 1 5.99 6.41 22.59
N SER A 2 4.85 7.04 22.89
CA SER A 2 3.58 6.32 22.98
C SER A 2 3.23 5.75 21.61
N PRO A 3 2.78 4.48 21.50
CA PRO A 3 2.35 3.93 20.22
C PRO A 3 1.20 4.79 19.70
N SER A 4 1.31 5.28 18.46
CA SER A 4 0.22 6.00 17.81
C SER A 4 -0.98 5.08 17.69
N SER A 5 -2.17 5.59 18.00
CA SER A 5 -3.41 4.84 17.82
C SER A 5 -3.53 4.29 16.39
N PRO A 6 -4.09 3.08 16.21
CA PRO A 6 -4.33 2.49 14.90
C PRO A 6 -5.15 3.46 14.04
N SER A 7 -4.67 3.77 12.83
CA SER A 7 -5.37 4.65 11.90
C SER A 7 -6.03 3.84 10.79
N SER A 8 -7.34 4.05 10.58
CA SER A 8 -8.07 3.53 9.41
C SER A 8 -8.06 4.49 8.22
N SER A 9 -7.33 5.61 8.34
CA SER A 9 -7.15 6.60 7.29
C SER A 9 -5.69 6.78 6.90
N LEU A 10 -5.45 7.01 5.61
CA LEU A 10 -4.14 7.37 5.07
C LEU A 10 -4.23 8.75 4.41
N HIS A 11 -3.40 9.68 4.86
CA HIS A 11 -3.30 11.03 4.29
C HIS A 11 -2.12 11.10 3.31
N ILE A 12 -2.42 11.41 2.06
CA ILE A 12 -1.46 11.53 0.97
C ILE A 12 -1.38 13.00 0.60
N HIS A 13 -0.21 13.58 0.82
CA HIS A 13 0.09 14.96 0.44
C HIS A 13 0.87 14.96 -0.85
N ARG A 14 0.42 15.76 -1.80
CA ARG A 14 1.07 15.94 -3.08
C ARG A 14 1.57 17.37 -3.18
N LEU A 15 2.88 17.49 -3.32
CA LEU A 15 3.60 18.74 -3.51
C LEU A 15 4.15 18.74 -4.93
N THR A 16 3.84 19.76 -5.72
CA THR A 16 4.48 19.94 -7.02
C THR A 16 5.28 21.23 -7.03
N HIS A 17 6.45 21.19 -7.65
CA HIS A 17 7.34 22.33 -7.84
C HIS A 17 7.36 22.74 -9.31
N ALA A 18 7.69 24.00 -9.58
CA ALA A 18 7.98 24.43 -10.93
C ALA A 18 9.19 23.65 -11.49
N THR A 19 9.14 23.31 -12.78
CA THR A 19 10.20 22.54 -13.49
C THR A 19 11.53 23.26 -13.55
N HIS A 20 11.52 24.59 -13.46
CA HIS A 20 12.72 25.42 -13.50
C HIS A 20 13.00 26.05 -12.14
N LEU A 21 14.00 25.51 -11.44
CA LEU A 21 14.55 26.06 -10.19
C LEU A 21 15.49 27.25 -10.49
N THR A 22 14.97 28.30 -11.13
CA THR A 22 15.80 29.46 -11.52
C THR A 22 16.17 30.38 -10.36
N THR A 23 15.48 30.30 -9.21
CA THR A 23 15.80 31.08 -8.01
C THR A 23 15.49 30.28 -6.72
N PRO A 24 16.23 30.51 -5.62
CA PRO A 24 16.05 29.76 -4.37
C PRO A 24 14.75 30.09 -3.60
N SER A 25 13.93 31.03 -4.09
CA SER A 25 12.68 31.46 -3.47
C SER A 25 11.44 30.79 -4.07
N HIS A 26 11.60 29.69 -4.82
CA HIS A 26 10.49 29.18 -5.64
C HIS A 26 9.33 28.65 -4.80
N PRO A 27 8.13 29.23 -4.95
CA PRO A 27 6.95 28.79 -4.25
C PRO A 27 6.51 27.43 -4.77
N LEU A 28 5.97 26.63 -3.87
CA LEU A 28 5.24 25.41 -4.17
C LEU A 28 4.22 25.68 -5.30
N SER A 29 4.34 25.00 -6.44
CA SER A 29 3.50 25.26 -7.62
C SER A 29 2.07 24.79 -7.40
N SER A 30 1.88 23.66 -6.72
CA SER A 30 0.56 23.23 -6.27
C SER A 30 0.65 22.29 -5.08
N TYR A 31 -0.43 22.25 -4.32
CA TYR A 31 -0.64 21.33 -3.22
C TYR A 31 -1.99 20.64 -3.38
N ALA A 32 -2.00 19.32 -3.26
CA ALA A 32 -3.23 18.54 -3.16
C ALA A 32 -3.13 17.57 -1.98
N ALA A 33 -4.25 17.35 -1.28
CA ALA A 33 -4.32 16.40 -0.18
C ALA A 33 -5.43 15.38 -0.43
N THR A 34 -5.08 14.11 -0.44
CA THR A 34 -6.02 13.01 -0.58
C THR A 34 -6.07 12.22 0.71
N THR A 35 -7.26 11.93 1.21
CA THR A 35 -7.46 11.05 2.37
C THR A 35 -8.12 9.76 1.90
N LEU A 36 -7.43 8.63 2.04
CA LEU A 36 -8.03 7.32 1.84
C LEU A 36 -8.66 6.87 3.15
N SER A 37 -9.94 6.47 3.12
CA SER A 37 -10.65 5.92 4.28
C SER A 37 -10.92 4.44 4.05
N ILE A 38 -10.43 3.58 4.95
CA ILE A 38 -10.45 2.12 4.81
C ILE A 38 -11.19 1.51 6.02
N PRO A 39 -12.53 1.60 6.05
CA PRO A 39 -13.31 1.12 7.19
C PRO A 39 -13.12 -0.39 7.40
N GLY A 40 -13.00 -0.81 8.66
CA GLY A 40 -12.79 -2.21 9.03
C GLY A 40 -11.33 -2.68 8.98
N TYR A 41 -10.41 -1.82 8.55
CA TYR A 41 -8.98 -2.11 8.52
C TYR A 41 -8.18 -1.00 9.18
N GLU A 42 -7.06 -1.40 9.77
CA GLU A 42 -5.99 -0.56 10.25
C GLU A 42 -4.87 -0.52 9.19
N VAL A 43 -4.40 0.68 8.88
CA VAL A 43 -3.25 0.90 8.00
C VAL A 43 -1.97 0.75 8.83
N LEU A 44 -1.18 -0.28 8.53
CA LEU A 44 0.07 -0.57 9.23
C LEU A 44 1.26 0.21 8.64
N ASP A 45 1.37 0.20 7.32
CA ASP A 45 2.39 0.93 6.57
C ASP A 45 1.88 1.18 5.15
N ALA A 46 2.39 2.23 4.51
CA ALA A 46 2.08 2.56 3.13
C ALA A 46 3.33 3.08 2.43
N LYS A 47 3.61 2.57 1.24
CA LYS A 47 4.78 2.95 0.45
C LYS A 47 4.47 2.98 -1.04
N PHE A 48 5.00 3.97 -1.73
CA PHE A 48 5.00 3.97 -3.18
C PHE A 48 5.92 2.86 -3.68
N ALA A 49 5.39 1.97 -4.51
CA ALA A 49 6.20 1.01 -5.24
C ALA A 49 6.91 1.68 -6.41
N ASP A 50 6.27 2.66 -7.04
CA ASP A 50 6.79 3.48 -8.12
C ASP A 50 5.91 4.74 -8.26
N ASP A 51 6.04 5.46 -9.37
CA ASP A 51 5.24 6.67 -9.65
C ASP A 51 3.75 6.37 -9.96
N THR A 52 3.39 5.09 -10.06
CA THR A 52 2.10 4.61 -10.54
C THR A 52 1.36 3.72 -9.55
N GLU A 53 2.02 3.22 -8.50
CA GLU A 53 1.43 2.30 -7.54
C GLU A 53 1.76 2.66 -6.09
N LEU A 54 0.72 2.68 -5.25
CA LEU A 54 0.80 2.81 -3.81
C LEU A 54 0.46 1.46 -3.16
N LEU A 55 1.40 0.93 -2.39
CA LEU A 55 1.20 -0.26 -1.58
C LEU A 55 0.73 0.13 -0.19
N ILE A 56 -0.26 -0.61 0.32
CA ILE A 56 -0.79 -0.42 1.67
C ILE A 56 -0.88 -1.77 2.35
N LEU A 57 -0.27 -1.86 3.54
CA LEU A 57 -0.36 -3.02 4.41
C LEU A 57 -1.53 -2.81 5.39
N LEU A 58 -2.48 -3.75 5.40
CA LEU A 58 -3.72 -3.65 6.14
C LEU A 58 -3.87 -4.79 7.16
N ARG A 59 -4.40 -4.47 8.33
CA ARG A 59 -4.82 -5.42 9.36
C ARG A 59 -6.30 -5.25 9.65
N PRO A 60 -7.12 -6.32 9.62
CA PRO A 60 -8.52 -6.22 10.01
C PRO A 60 -8.67 -5.74 11.45
N ILE A 61 -9.53 -4.75 11.65
CA ILE A 61 -9.91 -4.31 13.00
C ILE A 61 -10.94 -5.32 13.50
N PRO A 62 -10.73 -5.98 14.66
CA PRO A 62 -11.72 -6.88 15.22
C PRO A 62 -12.98 -6.06 15.47
N SER A 63 -14.03 -6.29 14.67
CA SER A 63 -15.32 -5.71 14.96
C SER A 63 -15.78 -6.31 16.27
N HIS A 64 -15.86 -5.50 17.32
CA HIS A 64 -16.55 -5.86 18.55
C HIS A 64 -18.02 -6.10 18.17
N GLY A 65 -18.31 -7.30 17.67
CA GLY A 65 -19.66 -7.71 17.33
C GLY A 65 -20.51 -7.55 18.58
N ASN A 66 -21.59 -6.77 18.47
CA ASN A 66 -22.64 -6.71 19.45
C ASN A 66 -23.05 -8.14 19.82
N ASN A 67 -22.71 -8.55 21.03
CA ASN A 67 -23.00 -9.85 21.65
C ASN A 67 -24.51 -10.02 21.93
N SER A 68 -25.39 -9.86 20.94
CA SER A 68 -26.84 -10.03 21.11
C SER A 68 -27.38 -11.38 20.64
N GLY A 69 -26.53 -12.28 20.13
CA GLY A 69 -26.91 -13.63 19.67
C GLY A 69 -26.56 -14.73 20.66
N LYS A 70 -27.36 -14.89 21.71
CA LYS A 70 -27.22 -15.93 22.74
C LYS A 70 -27.42 -17.32 22.12
N GLY A 71 -26.35 -18.10 22.01
CA GLY A 71 -26.40 -19.57 22.17
C GLY A 71 -26.44 -20.42 20.91
N VAL A 72 -25.30 -20.59 20.25
CA VAL A 72 -24.98 -21.85 19.57
C VAL A 72 -23.53 -22.19 19.92
N LYS A 73 -23.34 -23.21 20.78
CA LYS A 73 -22.01 -23.77 21.11
C LYS A 73 -21.51 -24.60 19.93
N GLY A 74 -21.13 -23.95 18.83
CA GLY A 74 -20.34 -24.56 17.76
C GLY A 74 -18.89 -24.11 17.89
N LYS A 75 -17.95 -25.04 17.98
CA LYS A 75 -16.49 -24.80 18.01
C LYS A 75 -15.98 -24.33 16.63
N GLU A 76 -16.62 -23.34 16.01
CA GLU A 76 -16.06 -22.69 14.84
C GLU A 76 -15.14 -21.60 15.35
N LYS A 77 -13.83 -21.89 15.29
CA LYS A 77 -12.76 -20.98 15.65
C LYS A 77 -12.82 -19.82 14.66
N GLU A 78 -13.52 -18.77 15.07
CA GLU A 78 -13.68 -17.51 14.34
C GLU A 78 -12.31 -17.06 13.80
N GLU A 79 -12.13 -17.19 12.48
CA GLU A 79 -10.91 -16.77 11.81
C GLU A 79 -10.86 -15.24 11.90
N ALA A 80 -10.10 -14.73 12.86
CA ALA A 80 -9.68 -13.34 12.86
C ALA A 80 -9.15 -13.01 11.47
N GLY A 81 -9.78 -12.05 10.79
CA GLY A 81 -9.49 -11.75 9.40
C GLY A 81 -7.98 -11.62 9.15
N ALA A 82 -7.50 -12.25 8.09
CA ALA A 82 -6.10 -12.21 7.73
C ALA A 82 -5.65 -10.79 7.35
N SER A 83 -4.42 -10.44 7.73
CA SER A 83 -3.78 -9.21 7.24
C SER A 83 -3.51 -9.34 5.74
N CYS A 84 -3.50 -8.22 5.00
CA CYS A 84 -3.30 -8.25 3.55
C CYS A 84 -2.46 -7.07 3.05
N LEU A 85 -1.81 -7.27 1.90
CA LEU A 85 -1.11 -6.25 1.14
C LEU A 85 -1.96 -5.90 -0.08
N ILE A 86 -2.29 -4.62 -0.24
CA ILE A 86 -3.00 -4.11 -1.42
C ILE A 86 -2.09 -3.21 -2.26
N SER A 87 -2.31 -3.19 -3.57
CA SER A 87 -1.72 -2.23 -4.50
C SER A 87 -2.81 -1.38 -5.14
N LEU A 88 -2.74 -0.08 -4.91
CA LEU A 88 -3.66 0.91 -5.47
C LEU A 88 -2.98 1.65 -6.61
N PRO A 89 -3.67 1.85 -7.76
CA PRO A 89 -3.17 2.70 -8.82
C PRO A 89 -3.09 4.14 -8.31
N TYR A 90 -1.90 4.72 -8.43
CA TYR A 90 -1.60 6.11 -8.14
C TYR A 90 -1.36 6.85 -9.45
N THR A 91 -2.19 7.84 -9.77
CA THR A 91 -1.96 8.69 -10.93
C THR A 91 -1.05 9.85 -10.50
N SER A 92 0.25 9.71 -10.76
CA SER A 92 1.06 10.92 -10.87
C SER A 92 0.49 11.73 -12.04
N THR A 93 0.00 12.94 -11.77
CA THR A 93 -0.25 13.96 -12.78
C THR A 93 1.04 14.18 -13.53
N SER A 94 1.26 13.42 -14.58
CA SER A 94 2.16 13.84 -15.62
C SER A 94 1.58 15.15 -16.13
N SER A 95 2.32 16.22 -15.90
CA SER A 95 2.08 17.53 -16.49
C SER A 95 2.30 17.43 -18.00
N SER A 96 1.42 16.72 -18.70
CA SER A 96 1.42 16.57 -20.15
C SER A 96 0.03 16.87 -20.71
N ALA A 97 -0.60 17.93 -20.20
CA ALA A 97 -1.77 18.54 -20.84
C ALA A 97 -1.32 19.51 -21.94
N LEU A 98 -0.56 19.01 -22.92
CA LEU A 98 -0.33 19.64 -24.23
C LEU A 98 -0.13 18.53 -25.27
N SER A 99 -1.09 17.63 -25.43
CA SER A 99 -1.14 16.71 -26.57
C SER A 99 -2.59 16.30 -26.86
N SER A 100 -3.24 17.11 -27.69
CA SER A 100 -4.27 16.77 -28.68
C SER A 100 -5.01 15.41 -28.58
N SER A 101 -6.27 15.49 -28.16
CA SER A 101 -7.46 14.77 -28.66
C SER A 101 -7.25 13.54 -29.57
N ILE A 102 -7.30 12.33 -29.00
CA ILE A 102 -7.82 11.14 -29.70
C ILE A 102 -8.67 10.34 -28.70
N SER A 103 -9.93 10.11 -29.06
CA SER A 103 -10.97 9.43 -28.27
C SER A 103 -10.81 7.92 -28.32
N THR A 104 -10.70 7.27 -27.16
CA THR A 104 -10.79 5.79 -27.01
C THR A 104 -11.73 5.42 -25.87
N PRO A 105 -12.42 4.26 -25.95
CA PRO A 105 -13.55 3.94 -25.08
C PRO A 105 -13.16 3.61 -23.62
N PRO A 106 -14.07 3.84 -22.65
CA PRO A 106 -13.78 3.77 -21.22
C PRO A 106 -13.69 2.34 -20.70
N THR A 107 -12.58 1.99 -20.05
CA THR A 107 -12.46 0.79 -19.22
C THR A 107 -12.66 1.16 -17.75
N THR A 108 -13.62 0.53 -17.08
CA THR A 108 -14.11 0.84 -15.73
C THR A 108 -13.15 0.38 -14.63
N THR A 109 -11.99 1.04 -14.53
CA THR A 109 -11.12 0.96 -13.35
C THR A 109 -11.25 2.28 -12.58
N SER A 110 -11.66 2.19 -11.32
CA SER A 110 -11.68 3.34 -10.41
C SER A 110 -10.24 3.74 -10.10
N SER A 111 -9.68 4.60 -10.95
CA SER A 111 -8.49 5.37 -10.64
C SER A 111 -8.84 6.46 -9.64
N ILE A 112 -7.88 6.87 -8.81
CA ILE A 112 -8.04 8.04 -7.96
C ILE A 112 -8.16 9.26 -8.89
N PRO A 113 -9.33 9.93 -8.99
CA PRO A 113 -9.51 11.03 -9.92
C PRO A 113 -8.78 12.26 -9.40
N PHE A 114 -7.96 12.86 -10.25
CA PHE A 114 -7.38 14.19 -10.05
C PHE A 114 -7.78 15.07 -11.22
N SER A 115 -8.22 16.29 -10.94
CA SER A 115 -8.47 17.32 -11.95
C SER A 115 -7.48 18.46 -11.69
N PRO A 116 -6.43 18.63 -12.51
CA PRO A 116 -5.51 19.75 -12.37
C PRO A 116 -6.33 21.02 -12.53
N THR A 117 -6.39 21.85 -11.48
CA THR A 117 -6.95 23.18 -11.64
C THR A 117 -5.95 23.97 -12.47
N THR A 118 -6.27 24.19 -13.74
CA THR A 118 -5.49 25.07 -14.62
C THR A 118 -5.38 26.45 -13.96
N PRO A 119 -4.19 27.04 -13.84
CA PRO A 119 -4.09 28.42 -13.44
C PRO A 119 -4.75 29.26 -14.54
N LEU A 120 -5.86 29.91 -14.22
CA LEU A 120 -6.50 30.93 -15.04
C LEU A 120 -5.52 32.11 -15.19
N SER A 121 -4.62 32.00 -16.15
CA SER A 121 -3.87 33.15 -16.66
C SER A 121 -4.66 33.73 -17.81
N LEU A 122 -5.15 34.96 -17.64
CA LEU A 122 -5.35 36.02 -18.63
C LEU A 122 -6.18 37.14 -17.97
N LEU A 123 -5.59 37.85 -17.00
CA LEU A 123 -6.07 39.19 -16.65
C LEU A 123 -4.89 40.17 -16.54
N PRO A 124 -5.01 41.38 -17.12
CA PRO A 124 -3.97 42.40 -17.15
C PRO A 124 -3.67 42.97 -15.74
N PRO A 125 -2.49 43.58 -15.55
CA PRO A 125 -1.94 43.91 -14.24
C PRO A 125 -2.71 45.03 -13.54
N SER A 126 -3.25 44.75 -12.35
CA SER A 126 -3.70 45.75 -11.39
C SER A 126 -2.60 46.03 -10.33
N PRO A 127 -2.50 47.28 -9.84
CA PRO A 127 -1.42 47.71 -8.95
C PRO A 127 -1.48 47.08 -7.54
N PRO A 128 -0.34 47.07 -6.83
CA PRO A 128 -0.06 46.14 -5.74
C PRO A 128 -0.66 46.63 -4.42
N THR A 129 -1.70 45.97 -3.94
CA THR A 129 -1.97 45.96 -2.50
C THR A 129 -2.79 44.74 -2.08
N THR A 130 -2.33 44.13 -0.99
CA THR A 130 -2.98 43.14 -0.13
C THR A 130 -3.00 41.68 -0.61
N THR A 131 -2.06 40.93 -0.01
CA THR A 131 -2.26 39.58 0.53
C THR A 131 -2.87 38.57 -0.44
N SER A 132 -2.03 38.06 -1.34
CA SER A 132 -2.32 36.89 -2.16
C SER A 132 -2.58 35.67 -1.25
N SER A 133 -3.86 35.39 -1.02
CA SER A 133 -4.33 34.16 -0.40
C SER A 133 -3.81 32.95 -1.18
N PRO A 134 -3.12 31.98 -0.54
CA PRO A 134 -2.61 30.80 -1.22
C PRO A 134 -3.75 30.01 -1.86
N GLN A 135 -3.61 29.80 -3.17
CA GLN A 135 -4.64 29.26 -4.04
C GLN A 135 -5.03 27.82 -3.67
N HIS A 136 -6.34 27.59 -3.62
CA HIS A 136 -7.09 26.35 -3.83
C HIS A 136 -6.49 25.04 -3.28
N LEU A 137 -6.69 24.78 -1.98
CA LEU A 137 -6.45 23.47 -1.37
C LEU A 137 -7.53 22.48 -1.81
N GLN A 138 -7.26 21.66 -2.83
CA GLN A 138 -8.12 20.53 -3.15
C GLN A 138 -7.91 19.41 -2.12
N ARG A 139 -8.92 19.18 -1.28
CA ARG A 139 -8.97 18.03 -0.35
C ARG A 139 -10.00 17.03 -0.84
N THR A 140 -9.56 15.83 -1.18
CA THR A 140 -10.43 14.74 -1.64
C THR A 140 -10.39 13.59 -0.66
N THR A 141 -11.54 13.08 -0.25
CA THR A 141 -11.65 11.86 0.55
C THR A 141 -12.17 10.73 -0.32
N ILE A 142 -11.43 9.62 -0.36
CA ILE A 142 -11.76 8.45 -1.18
C ILE A 142 -12.09 7.30 -0.23
N PRO A 143 -13.38 6.95 -0.08
CA PRO A 143 -13.77 5.79 0.69
C PRO A 143 -13.45 4.51 -0.10
N LEU A 144 -12.63 3.64 0.46
CA LEU A 144 -12.40 2.29 -0.04
C LEU A 144 -13.42 1.35 0.62
N SER A 145 -14.68 1.47 0.24
CA SER A 145 -15.80 0.61 0.64
C SER A 145 -16.60 0.26 -0.62
N PRO A 146 -16.85 -1.02 -0.99
CA PRO A 146 -17.05 -2.25 -0.17
C PRO A 146 -15.90 -3.28 -0.26
N GLN A 147 -15.97 -4.34 0.55
CA GLN A 147 -15.02 -5.49 0.58
C GLN A 147 -14.72 -6.05 -0.83
N THR A 148 -15.70 -6.02 -1.73
CA THR A 148 -15.56 -6.41 -3.14
C THR A 148 -14.58 -5.55 -3.94
N THR A 149 -14.51 -4.25 -3.65
CA THR A 149 -13.58 -3.33 -4.32
C THR A 149 -12.17 -3.53 -3.77
N LEU A 150 -12.04 -3.73 -2.46
CA LEU A 150 -10.74 -3.98 -1.82
C LEU A 150 -10.13 -5.28 -2.35
N ASN A 151 -10.92 -6.34 -2.49
CA ASN A 151 -10.49 -7.63 -3.03
C ASN A 151 -9.82 -7.52 -4.42
N ARG A 152 -10.20 -6.55 -5.25
CA ARG A 152 -9.56 -6.30 -6.55
C ARG A 152 -8.11 -5.84 -6.43
N TYR A 153 -7.79 -5.15 -5.34
CA TYR A 153 -6.48 -4.56 -5.10
C TYR A 153 -5.58 -5.44 -4.22
N ILE A 154 -6.11 -6.52 -3.64
CA ILE A 154 -5.32 -7.47 -2.85
C ILE A 154 -4.27 -8.14 -3.75
N LYS A 155 -3.01 -7.97 -3.37
CA LYS A 155 -1.87 -8.65 -3.98
C LYS A 155 -1.45 -9.88 -3.18
N HIS A 156 -1.58 -9.83 -1.86
CA HIS A 156 -1.21 -10.93 -0.99
C HIS A 156 -2.06 -10.93 0.29
N VAL A 157 -2.41 -12.12 0.77
CA VAL A 157 -3.06 -12.34 2.06
C VAL A 157 -2.09 -13.12 2.93
N PHE A 158 -1.77 -12.58 4.10
CA PHE A 158 -0.82 -13.22 5.02
C PHE A 158 -1.51 -14.31 5.82
N GLU A 159 -0.78 -15.38 6.11
CA GLU A 159 -1.24 -16.41 7.03
C GLU A 159 -1.51 -15.82 8.42
N PRO A 160 -2.50 -16.33 9.18
CA PRO A 160 -2.83 -15.82 10.52
C PRO A 160 -1.66 -15.86 11.52
N ARG A 161 -0.66 -16.73 11.29
CA ARG A 161 0.54 -16.85 12.14
C ARG A 161 1.56 -15.75 11.85
N PHE A 162 1.53 -15.16 10.66
CA PHE A 162 2.41 -14.07 10.27
C PHE A 162 1.73 -12.75 10.59
N SER A 163 2.20 -12.05 11.62
CA SER A 163 1.67 -10.73 12.00
C SER A 163 2.51 -9.65 11.32
N PRO A 164 2.11 -9.11 10.15
CA PRO A 164 2.92 -8.13 9.45
C PRO A 164 2.96 -6.81 10.24
N LEU A 165 4.08 -6.11 10.18
CA LEU A 165 4.31 -4.86 10.89
C LEU A 165 4.64 -3.71 9.94
N LYS A 166 5.55 -3.96 9.00
CA LYS A 166 6.12 -2.91 8.14
C LYS A 166 6.49 -3.48 6.79
N ILE A 167 6.49 -2.64 5.75
CA ILE A 167 6.99 -3.01 4.42
C ILE A 167 8.27 -2.24 4.08
N VAL A 168 9.11 -2.82 3.23
CA VAL A 168 10.25 -2.17 2.57
C VAL A 168 10.15 -2.50 1.11
N VAL A 169 10.24 -1.49 0.24
CA VAL A 169 9.96 -1.66 -1.19
C VAL A 169 11.21 -1.31 -1.98
N ASN A 170 11.58 -2.18 -2.92
CA ASN A 170 12.53 -1.87 -3.97
C ASN A 170 11.76 -1.62 -5.27
N GLY A 171 11.52 -0.33 -5.52
CA GLY A 171 10.64 0.17 -6.57
C GLY A 171 11.30 0.34 -7.93
N ARG A 172 11.88 -0.72 -8.51
CA ARG A 172 12.38 -0.66 -9.90
C ARG A 172 11.31 -1.17 -10.86
N LYS A 173 11.04 -0.41 -11.92
CA LYS A 173 10.13 -0.83 -12.99
C LYS A 173 10.58 -2.18 -13.57
N GLY A 174 9.69 -3.17 -13.57
CA GLY A 174 9.96 -4.53 -14.06
C GLY A 174 10.70 -5.44 -13.07
N ARG A 175 10.94 -5.00 -11.84
CA ARG A 175 11.44 -5.83 -10.74
C ARG A 175 11.03 -5.26 -9.38
N ARG A 176 9.73 -5.26 -9.10
CA ARG A 176 9.15 -4.72 -7.87
C ARG A 176 9.15 -5.77 -6.78
N VAL A 177 10.08 -5.65 -5.85
CA VAL A 177 10.22 -6.55 -4.71
C VAL A 177 9.83 -5.84 -3.42
N VAL A 178 9.00 -6.49 -2.61
CA VAL A 178 8.57 -6.01 -1.31
C VAL A 178 9.05 -6.98 -0.24
N VAL A 179 9.69 -6.46 0.79
CA VAL A 179 9.99 -7.19 2.02
C VAL A 179 8.98 -6.77 3.07
N VAL A 180 8.30 -7.74 3.66
CA VAL A 180 7.33 -7.53 4.75
C VAL A 180 7.96 -8.06 6.02
N LEU A 181 8.15 -7.19 7.01
CA LEU A 181 8.68 -7.55 8.32
C LEU A 181 7.52 -7.90 9.26
N ALA A 182 7.64 -9.00 10.00
CA ALA A 182 6.68 -9.39 11.03
C ALA A 182 6.85 -8.56 12.32
N GLY A 183 5.82 -8.59 13.18
CA GLY A 183 5.78 -7.89 14.47
C GLY A 183 6.86 -8.31 15.47
N ASP A 184 7.44 -9.50 15.30
CA ASP A 184 8.57 -9.98 16.11
C ASP A 184 9.93 -9.39 15.70
N GLY A 185 10.01 -8.73 14.55
CA GLY A 185 11.25 -8.17 14.00
C GLY A 185 12.29 -9.20 13.55
N ARG A 186 11.94 -10.50 13.51
CA ARG A 186 12.85 -11.59 13.12
C ARG A 186 12.39 -12.29 11.84
N HIS A 187 11.08 -12.46 11.67
CA HIS A 187 10.54 -13.08 10.46
C HIS A 187 10.27 -12.03 9.40
N TYR A 188 10.60 -12.36 8.16
CA TYR A 188 10.26 -11.54 7.00
C TYR A 188 9.80 -12.41 5.84
N ARG A 189 9.00 -11.82 4.96
CA ARG A 189 8.59 -12.43 3.69
C ARG A 189 9.00 -11.52 2.54
N VAL A 190 9.51 -12.11 1.48
CA VAL A 190 9.91 -11.40 0.25
C VAL A 190 8.87 -11.73 -0.82
N LEU A 191 8.26 -10.69 -1.39
CA LEU A 191 7.21 -10.80 -2.40
C LEU A 191 7.69 -10.13 -3.68
N ASP A 192 7.62 -10.84 -4.80
CA ASP A 192 7.80 -10.26 -6.13
C ASP A 192 6.42 -9.88 -6.68
N LEU A 193 6.19 -8.58 -6.88
CA LEU A 193 4.92 -8.04 -7.36
C LEU A 193 4.74 -8.19 -8.88
N ASP A 194 5.83 -8.42 -9.62
CA ASP A 194 5.81 -8.59 -11.07
C ASP A 194 5.74 -10.07 -11.47
N PHE A 195 5.78 -10.98 -10.50
CA PHE A 195 5.68 -12.41 -10.75
C PHE A 195 4.28 -12.76 -11.27
N LYS A 196 4.19 -13.00 -12.59
CA LYS A 196 3.02 -13.59 -13.21
C LYS A 196 3.15 -15.11 -13.12
N ALA A 197 2.28 -15.73 -12.32
CA ALA A 197 2.27 -17.17 -12.06
C ALA A 197 1.93 -18.07 -13.27
N GLY A 198 2.22 -17.66 -14.51
CA GLY A 198 1.83 -18.41 -15.71
C GLY A 198 2.64 -18.17 -16.98
N GLU A 199 3.72 -17.37 -16.97
CA GLU A 199 4.46 -17.05 -18.20
C GLU A 199 5.84 -17.74 -18.34
N GLY A 200 6.24 -18.61 -17.41
CA GLY A 200 7.58 -19.20 -17.48
C GLY A 200 7.77 -20.50 -16.72
N ARG A 201 7.53 -21.61 -17.43
CA ARG A 201 8.05 -22.97 -17.21
C ARG A 201 7.45 -23.78 -16.05
N GLY A 202 6.83 -24.90 -16.43
CA GLY A 202 6.84 -26.09 -15.58
C GLY A 202 8.29 -26.44 -15.20
N GLY A 203 8.53 -26.64 -13.91
CA GLY A 203 9.83 -27.04 -13.40
C GLY A 203 10.09 -26.53 -11.99
N GLY A 204 9.75 -27.36 -11.00
CA GLY A 204 10.35 -27.31 -9.68
C GLY A 204 9.43 -26.91 -8.55
N GLU A 205 8.58 -27.83 -8.10
CA GLU A 205 8.49 -28.10 -6.66
C GLU A 205 9.93 -28.23 -6.14
N GLY A 206 10.38 -27.22 -5.41
CA GLY A 206 11.74 -27.10 -4.91
C GLY A 206 11.70 -26.34 -3.61
N GLY A 207 11.31 -27.06 -2.55
CA GLY A 207 11.22 -26.53 -1.20
C GLY A 207 10.64 -27.55 -0.23
N GLU A 208 10.96 -28.84 -0.42
CA GLU A 208 10.92 -29.78 0.69
C GLU A 208 12.16 -29.48 1.53
N GLU A 209 11.89 -29.02 2.74
CA GLU A 209 12.88 -28.83 3.79
C GLU A 209 13.51 -30.20 4.08
N GLU A 210 14.77 -30.38 3.70
CA GLU A 210 15.60 -31.50 4.15
C GLU A 210 15.74 -31.36 5.68
N GLU A 211 14.87 -32.05 6.43
CA GLU A 211 15.09 -32.32 7.85
C GLU A 211 16.43 -33.06 7.95
N GLY A 212 17.46 -32.34 8.41
CA GLY A 212 18.73 -32.92 8.82
C GLY A 212 18.50 -33.86 9.99
N ASP A 213 18.47 -35.16 9.68
CA ASP A 213 18.57 -36.28 10.61
C ASP A 213 19.90 -36.15 11.38
N GLU A 214 19.83 -35.56 12.57
CA GLU A 214 20.95 -35.50 13.49
C GLU A 214 21.29 -36.91 13.98
N GLY A 215 22.39 -37.44 13.43
CA GLY A 215 22.95 -38.74 13.77
C GLY A 215 23.06 -38.97 15.27
N ASN A 216 22.28 -39.94 15.72
CA ASN A 216 22.33 -40.56 17.04
C ASN A 216 23.75 -41.14 17.28
N GLU A 217 24.49 -40.50 18.19
CA GLU A 217 25.84 -40.88 18.59
C GLU A 217 25.86 -42.27 19.23
N GLY A 218 26.62 -43.18 18.62
CA GLY A 218 26.84 -44.53 19.11
C GLY A 218 27.60 -44.55 20.43
N ASP A 219 26.93 -45.05 21.46
CA ASP A 219 27.47 -45.47 22.77
C ASP A 219 28.51 -46.59 22.61
N VAL A 220 29.80 -46.24 22.64
CA VAL A 220 30.92 -47.19 22.68
C VAL A 220 31.36 -47.44 24.11
N ARG A 221 30.85 -48.54 24.67
CA ARG A 221 31.20 -49.06 25.99
C ARG A 221 32.54 -49.81 25.95
N MET A 222 33.61 -49.18 26.43
CA MET A 222 34.93 -49.81 26.59
C MET A 222 34.99 -50.61 27.90
N GLY A 223 34.73 -51.91 27.82
CA GLY A 223 34.98 -52.86 28.90
C GLY A 223 36.46 -53.26 28.95
N GLY A 224 37.17 -52.83 29.99
CA GLY A 224 38.50 -53.32 30.35
C GLY A 224 38.41 -54.57 31.24
N VAL A 225 39.25 -55.55 30.91
CA VAL A 225 39.50 -56.83 31.60
C VAL A 225 40.27 -56.67 32.90
#